data_AF-A0A356QQZ0-F1
#
_entry.id   AF-A0A356QQZ0-F1
#
_cell.length_a   1.000
_cell.length_b   1.000
_cell.length_c   1.000
_cell.angle_alpha   90.00
_cell.angle_beta   90.00
_cell.angle_gamma   90.00
#
_symmetry.space_group_name_H-M   'P 1'
#
loop_
_entity.id
_entity.type
_entity.pdbx_description
1 polymer ?
#
loop_
_entity_poly.entity_id
_entity_poly.type
_entity_poly.pdbx_seq_one_letter_code
_entity_poly.pdbx_strand_id
1 'polypeptide(L)'
;MGSSSKARNSIRTAVSQNSGTKRSQRKWLPRVIATVACIVLLVLLSSWWGGGFTEPQAVAEIHSMVDEEVARLARVARNEIPYGSSGPDMGEWFQKFRDVPEKYRGQIRQDMGRLFNARERAATQSYFALPPGQRRAEMDKRIKAEEARSKERRERWAAERAAREQADANGQTAENGRNGGGQEGRGRGPNAGGESGPGGRGGQRTEDTRNDWMKRRLDNSSPDERALRTEYRRAMNERREQLGMEPGRGGGPPGRRGPPGGRPS
;
A
#
# COMPACT_ATOMS: atom_id res chain seq x y z
N MET A 1 60.40 -45.02 -63.81
CA MET A 1 60.12 -43.93 -62.86
C MET A 1 58.73 -43.37 -63.14
N GLY A 2 57.75 -43.46 -62.23
CA GLY A 2 56.39 -42.96 -62.54
C GLY A 2 55.30 -43.09 -61.45
N SER A 3 55.53 -43.87 -60.38
CA SER A 3 54.47 -44.15 -59.39
C SER A 3 54.36 -43.14 -58.23
N SER A 4 55.28 -42.17 -58.12
CA SER A 4 55.34 -41.26 -56.95
C SER A 4 54.49 -39.99 -57.08
N SER A 5 54.08 -39.60 -58.30
CA SER A 5 53.30 -38.36 -58.53
C SER A 5 51.80 -38.52 -58.27
N LYS A 6 51.22 -39.69 -58.58
CA LYS A 6 49.77 -39.96 -58.38
C LYS A 6 49.37 -39.99 -56.90
N ALA A 7 50.20 -40.59 -56.03
CA ALA A 7 49.93 -40.66 -54.59
C ALA A 7 50.05 -39.30 -53.89
N ARG A 8 50.92 -38.40 -54.37
CA ARG A 8 51.08 -37.06 -53.79
C ARG A 8 49.93 -36.12 -54.17
N ASN A 9 49.35 -36.30 -55.36
CA ASN A 9 48.19 -35.51 -55.79
C ASN A 9 46.89 -35.95 -55.11
N SER A 10 46.69 -37.24 -54.84
CA SER A 10 45.47 -37.74 -54.16
C SER A 10 45.38 -37.34 -52.69
N ILE A 11 46.52 -37.24 -52.00
CA ILE A 11 46.57 -36.77 -50.60
C ILE A 11 46.29 -35.26 -50.53
N ARG A 12 46.77 -34.46 -51.48
CA ARG A 12 46.48 -33.02 -51.53
C ARG A 12 45.00 -32.72 -51.79
N THR A 13 44.32 -33.49 -52.64
CA THR A 13 42.88 -33.31 -52.90
C THR A 13 42.01 -33.78 -51.74
N ALA A 14 42.38 -34.86 -51.03
CA ALA A 14 41.66 -35.30 -49.84
C ALA A 14 41.78 -34.30 -48.67
N VAL A 15 42.93 -33.64 -48.50
CA VAL A 15 43.14 -32.62 -47.46
C VAL A 15 42.43 -31.30 -47.81
N SER A 16 42.29 -30.93 -49.09
CA SER A 16 41.57 -29.71 -49.46
C SER A 16 40.04 -29.85 -49.27
N GLN A 17 39.47 -31.03 -49.53
CA GLN A 17 38.02 -31.26 -49.38
C GLN A 17 37.55 -31.25 -47.92
N ASN A 18 38.37 -31.71 -46.96
CA ASN A 18 37.97 -31.79 -45.55
C ASN A 18 38.16 -30.47 -44.77
N SER A 19 38.92 -29.50 -45.34
CA SER A 19 39.18 -28.20 -44.71
C SER A 19 38.14 -27.12 -45.02
N GLY A 20 37.35 -27.29 -46.10
CA GLY A 20 36.34 -26.33 -46.56
C GLY A 20 35.05 -26.34 -45.74
N THR A 21 34.63 -27.51 -45.22
CA THR A 21 33.34 -27.69 -44.53
C THR A 21 33.39 -27.29 -43.04
N LYS A 22 34.51 -27.49 -42.36
CA LYS A 22 34.66 -27.15 -40.92
C LYS A 22 34.90 -25.66 -40.66
N ARG A 23 35.41 -24.91 -41.66
CA ARG A 23 35.76 -23.48 -41.52
C ARG A 23 34.56 -22.54 -41.71
N SER A 24 33.51 -22.98 -42.42
CA SER A 24 32.29 -22.19 -42.66
C SER A 24 31.29 -22.27 -41.50
N GLN A 25 31.15 -23.45 -40.86
CA GLN A 25 30.23 -23.63 -39.72
C GLN A 25 30.65 -22.83 -38.47
N ARG A 26 31.96 -22.67 -38.21
CA ARG A 26 32.48 -21.89 -37.07
C ARG A 26 32.22 -20.39 -37.16
N LYS A 27 31.95 -19.85 -38.36
CA LYS A 27 31.61 -18.43 -38.56
C LYS A 27 30.11 -18.17 -38.56
N TRP A 28 29.28 -19.21 -38.68
CA TRP A 28 27.82 -19.08 -38.70
C TRP A 28 27.22 -19.12 -37.28
N LEU A 29 27.75 -19.98 -36.40
CA LEU A 29 27.36 -20.01 -34.98
C LEU A 29 27.44 -18.64 -34.26
N PRO A 30 28.55 -17.87 -34.33
CA PRO A 30 28.61 -16.57 -33.66
C PRO A 30 27.65 -15.55 -34.28
N ARG A 31 27.33 -15.69 -35.58
CA ARG A 31 26.33 -14.84 -36.25
C ARG A 31 24.92 -15.18 -35.80
N VAL A 32 24.57 -16.46 -35.67
CA VAL A 32 23.27 -16.90 -35.14
C VAL A 32 23.10 -16.46 -33.69
N ILE A 33 24.13 -16.61 -32.85
CA ILE A 33 24.12 -16.13 -31.46
C ILE A 33 23.94 -14.61 -31.40
N ALA A 34 24.68 -13.85 -32.21
CA ALA A 34 24.53 -12.40 -32.28
C ALA A 34 23.13 -11.98 -32.73
N THR A 35 22.55 -12.65 -33.73
CA THR A 35 21.20 -12.35 -34.21
C THR A 35 20.14 -12.66 -33.14
N VAL A 36 20.26 -13.80 -32.44
CA VAL A 36 19.34 -14.16 -31.34
C VAL A 36 19.47 -13.16 -30.18
N ALA A 37 20.69 -12.78 -29.81
CA ALA A 37 20.93 -11.77 -28.78
C ALA A 37 20.32 -10.41 -29.15
N CYS A 38 20.45 -9.98 -30.42
CA CYS A 38 19.81 -8.76 -30.91
C CYS A 38 18.27 -8.87 -30.87
N ILE A 39 17.68 -10.01 -31.22
CA ILE A 39 16.23 -10.22 -31.14
C ILE A 39 15.76 -10.17 -29.68
N VAL A 40 16.46 -10.84 -28.76
CA VAL A 40 16.15 -10.80 -27.33
C VAL A 40 16.27 -9.37 -26.78
N LEU A 41 17.32 -8.64 -27.16
CA LEU A 41 17.47 -7.23 -26.78
C LEU A 41 16.35 -6.36 -27.36
N LEU A 42 15.93 -6.59 -28.60
CA LEU A 42 14.81 -5.87 -29.22
C LEU A 42 13.48 -6.20 -28.55
N VAL A 43 13.26 -7.44 -28.12
CA VAL A 43 12.08 -7.85 -27.35
C VAL A 43 12.10 -7.24 -25.95
N LEU A 44 13.27 -7.17 -25.31
CA LEU A 44 13.43 -6.49 -24.02
C LEU A 44 13.26 -4.97 -24.17
N LEU A 45 13.80 -4.35 -25.23
CA LEU A 45 13.62 -2.93 -25.51
C LEU A 45 12.17 -2.60 -25.84
N SER A 46 11.49 -3.43 -26.63
CA SER A 46 10.09 -3.24 -26.99
C SER A 46 9.16 -3.51 -25.80
N SER A 47 9.49 -4.48 -24.93
CA SER A 47 8.81 -4.69 -23.65
C SER A 47 9.05 -3.54 -22.67
N TRP A 48 10.25 -2.96 -22.67
CA TRP A 48 10.59 -1.78 -21.87
C TRP A 48 9.86 -0.52 -22.36
N TRP A 49 9.80 -0.28 -23.67
CA TRP A 49 9.02 0.80 -24.29
C TRP A 49 7.50 0.58 -24.22
N GLY A 50 7.04 -0.67 -24.26
CA GLY A 50 5.63 -1.06 -24.18
C GLY A 50 5.06 -1.09 -22.76
N GLY A 51 5.82 -0.63 -21.77
CA GLY A 51 5.35 -0.53 -20.38
C GLY A 51 5.32 -1.85 -19.61
N GLY A 52 5.97 -2.91 -20.11
CA GLY A 52 6.09 -4.20 -19.41
C GLY A 52 6.84 -4.11 -18.06
N PHE A 53 7.58 -3.02 -17.84
CA PHE A 53 8.28 -2.68 -16.60
C PHE A 53 7.76 -1.40 -15.92
N THR A 54 6.72 -0.76 -16.44
CA THR A 54 6.20 0.47 -15.86
C THR A 54 5.11 0.19 -14.84
N GLU A 55 5.22 0.82 -13.68
CA GLU A 55 4.18 0.86 -12.66
C GLU A 55 2.84 1.32 -13.26
N PRO A 56 1.69 0.70 -12.90
CA PRO A 56 0.40 1.14 -13.41
C PRO A 56 0.19 2.62 -13.11
N GLN A 57 -0.33 3.37 -14.09
CA GLN A 57 -0.58 4.81 -13.95
C GLN A 57 -1.33 5.17 -12.66
N ALA A 58 -2.30 4.34 -12.26
CA ALA A 58 -3.05 4.52 -11.02
C ALA A 58 -2.18 4.51 -9.75
N VAL A 59 -1.09 3.74 -9.73
CA VAL A 59 -0.18 3.63 -8.59
C VAL A 59 0.79 4.81 -8.59
N ALA A 60 1.34 5.16 -9.75
CA ALA A 60 2.17 6.35 -9.92
C ALA A 60 1.43 7.65 -9.53
N GLU A 61 0.15 7.77 -9.90
CA GLU A 61 -0.70 8.90 -9.51
C GLU A 61 -0.91 8.97 -8.00
N ILE A 62 -1.10 7.83 -7.32
CA ILE A 62 -1.22 7.80 -5.86
C ILE A 62 0.09 8.25 -5.21
N HIS A 63 1.25 7.82 -5.72
CA HIS A 63 2.54 8.28 -5.22
C HIS A 63 2.69 9.80 -5.34
N SER A 64 2.43 10.37 -6.53
CA SER A 64 2.56 11.81 -6.76
C SER A 64 1.61 12.61 -5.86
N MET A 65 0.36 12.17 -5.75
CA MET A 65 -0.61 12.81 -4.85
C MET A 65 -0.12 12.77 -3.39
N VAL A 66 0.54 11.68 -2.94
CA VAL A 66 1.01 11.58 -1.56
C VAL A 66 2.18 12.53 -1.35
N ASP A 67 3.10 12.59 -2.31
CA ASP A 67 4.27 13.46 -2.22
C ASP A 67 3.90 14.94 -2.23
N GLU A 68 2.97 15.34 -3.09
CA GLU A 68 2.42 16.69 -3.13
C GLU A 68 1.76 17.07 -1.79
N GLU A 69 0.93 16.17 -1.25
CA GLU A 69 0.22 16.42 0.01
C GLU A 69 1.17 16.44 1.21
N VAL A 70 2.16 15.54 1.26
CA VAL A 70 3.21 15.53 2.29
C VAL A 70 4.03 16.83 2.23
N ALA A 71 4.41 17.27 1.02
CA ALA A 71 5.14 18.53 0.84
C ALA A 71 4.30 19.72 1.31
N ARG A 72 3.00 19.75 0.98
CA ARG A 72 2.07 20.77 1.46
C ARG A 72 1.93 20.77 2.98
N LEU A 73 1.76 19.59 3.58
CA LEU A 73 1.67 19.45 5.05
C LEU A 73 2.97 19.85 5.74
N ALA A 74 4.13 19.66 5.10
CA ALA A 74 5.39 20.19 5.62
C ALA A 74 5.39 21.72 5.69
N ARG A 75 4.77 22.41 4.71
CA ARG A 75 4.57 23.87 4.75
C ARG A 75 3.64 24.29 5.89
N VAL A 76 2.55 23.55 6.11
CA VAL A 76 1.64 23.77 7.27
C VAL A 76 2.39 23.60 8.59
N ALA A 77 3.24 22.57 8.69
CA ALA A 77 4.01 22.29 9.90
C ALA A 77 5.00 23.43 10.24
N ARG A 78 5.52 24.12 9.20
CA ARG A 78 6.34 25.32 9.32
C ARG A 78 5.54 26.62 9.44
N ASN A 79 4.21 26.56 9.47
CA ASN A 79 3.27 27.69 9.50
C ASN A 79 3.37 28.64 8.29
N GLU A 80 3.86 28.14 7.15
CA GLU A 80 3.87 28.90 5.90
C GLU A 80 2.45 29.04 5.32
N ILE A 81 1.57 28.08 5.63
CA ILE A 81 0.16 28.08 5.23
C ILE A 81 -0.74 27.64 6.40
N PRO A 82 -2.00 28.13 6.45
CA PRO A 82 -2.92 27.79 7.54
C PRO A 82 -3.25 26.30 7.62
N TYR A 83 -3.38 25.78 8.84
CA TYR A 83 -3.93 24.43 9.05
C TYR A 83 -5.41 24.39 8.65
N GLY A 84 -5.80 23.39 7.85
CA GLY A 84 -7.18 23.23 7.39
C GLY A 84 -7.51 23.88 6.04
N SER A 85 -6.55 24.49 5.35
CA SER A 85 -6.68 24.77 3.92
C SER A 85 -6.97 23.46 3.18
N SER A 86 -8.16 23.37 2.56
CA SER A 86 -8.77 22.18 1.95
C SER A 86 -7.77 21.11 1.53
N GLY A 87 -7.66 20.04 2.31
CA GLY A 87 -6.92 18.85 1.90
C GLY A 87 -7.83 17.84 1.24
N PRO A 88 -7.30 17.00 0.35
CA PRO A 88 -8.10 15.99 -0.35
C PRO A 88 -8.84 15.11 0.66
N ASP A 89 -10.10 14.79 0.35
CA ASP A 89 -10.94 13.95 1.19
C ASP A 89 -10.35 12.54 1.24
N MET A 90 -10.15 12.03 2.45
CA MET A 90 -9.65 10.66 2.64
C MET A 90 -10.60 9.63 2.03
N GLY A 91 -11.89 9.95 1.87
CA GLY A 91 -12.85 9.10 1.17
C GLY A 91 -12.43 8.79 -0.27
N GLU A 92 -12.03 9.80 -1.04
CA GLU A 92 -11.54 9.63 -2.41
C GLU A 92 -10.24 8.82 -2.46
N TRP A 93 -9.33 9.07 -1.50
CA TRP A 93 -8.11 8.28 -1.34
C TRP A 93 -8.38 6.79 -1.10
N PHE A 94 -9.36 6.46 -0.26
CA PHE A 94 -9.73 5.07 0.00
C PHE A 94 -10.39 4.40 -1.21
N GLN A 95 -11.11 5.17 -2.03
CA GLN A 95 -11.66 4.66 -3.29
C GLN A 95 -10.54 4.33 -4.26
N LYS A 96 -9.61 5.27 -4.53
CA LYS A 96 -8.44 5.01 -5.39
C LYS A 96 -7.61 3.83 -4.89
N PHE A 97 -7.42 3.71 -3.57
CA PHE A 97 -6.71 2.58 -2.97
C PHE A 97 -7.38 1.23 -3.25
N ARG A 98 -8.71 1.16 -3.29
CA ARG A 98 -9.44 -0.09 -3.55
C ARG A 98 -9.13 -0.63 -4.95
N ASP A 99 -8.93 0.27 -5.89
CA ASP A 99 -8.67 -0.03 -7.30
C ASP A 99 -7.19 -0.40 -7.57
N VAL A 100 -6.31 -0.27 -6.56
CA VAL A 100 -4.90 -0.65 -6.65
C VAL A 100 -4.75 -2.18 -6.74
N PRO A 101 -3.98 -2.69 -7.72
CA PRO A 101 -3.66 -4.12 -7.82
C PRO A 101 -2.98 -4.66 -6.56
N GLU A 102 -3.29 -5.90 -6.16
CA GLU A 102 -2.80 -6.49 -4.90
C GLU A 102 -1.29 -6.36 -4.70
N LYS A 103 -0.52 -6.55 -5.78
CA LYS A 103 0.94 -6.47 -5.76
C LYS A 103 1.49 -5.11 -5.28
N TYR A 104 0.75 -4.01 -5.43
CA TYR A 104 1.16 -2.66 -4.99
C TYR A 104 0.50 -2.21 -3.68
N ARG A 105 -0.47 -2.96 -3.15
CA ARG A 105 -1.18 -2.55 -1.92
C ARG A 105 -0.26 -2.40 -0.72
N GLY A 106 0.81 -3.19 -0.64
CA GLY A 106 1.82 -3.07 0.40
C GLY A 106 2.53 -1.71 0.36
N GLN A 107 2.92 -1.27 -0.83
CA GLN A 107 3.62 0.00 -1.07
C GLN A 107 2.69 1.18 -0.78
N ILE A 108 1.48 1.17 -1.34
CA ILE A 108 0.51 2.26 -1.10
C ILE A 108 0.11 2.37 0.38
N ARG A 109 0.05 1.25 1.13
CA ARG A 109 -0.16 1.31 2.59
C ARG A 109 0.97 2.06 3.30
N GLN A 110 2.21 1.95 2.82
CA GLN A 110 3.35 2.69 3.38
C GLN A 110 3.23 4.18 3.06
N ASP A 111 2.87 4.54 1.83
CA ASP A 111 2.67 5.94 1.42
C ASP A 111 1.52 6.60 2.19
N MET A 112 0.41 5.89 2.36
CA MET A 112 -0.67 6.32 3.24
C MET A 112 -0.17 6.54 4.67
N GLY A 113 0.66 5.63 5.19
CA GLY A 113 1.31 5.81 6.49
C GLY A 113 2.16 7.08 6.56
N ARG A 114 2.95 7.37 5.52
CA ARG A 114 3.73 8.61 5.38
C ARG A 114 2.83 9.83 5.41
N LEU A 115 1.74 9.82 4.65
CA LEU A 115 0.74 10.88 4.63
C LEU A 115 0.10 11.11 6.00
N PHE A 116 -0.33 10.06 6.69
CA PHE A 116 -0.93 10.18 8.03
C PHE A 116 0.07 10.76 9.04
N ASN A 117 1.32 10.32 9.00
CA ASN A 117 2.38 10.87 9.85
C ASN A 117 2.62 12.36 9.55
N ALA A 118 2.64 12.76 8.27
CA ALA A 118 2.77 14.15 7.87
C ALA A 118 1.59 15.00 8.36
N ARG A 119 0.35 14.48 8.29
CA ARG A 119 -0.84 15.16 8.84
C ARG A 119 -0.76 15.32 10.35
N GLU A 120 -0.39 14.27 11.09
CA GLU A 120 -0.20 14.34 12.55
C GLU A 120 0.84 15.41 12.90
N ARG A 121 2.00 15.39 12.22
CA ARG A 121 3.07 16.37 12.43
C ARG A 121 2.61 17.80 12.13
N ALA A 122 1.94 18.01 11.00
CA ALA A 122 1.40 19.32 10.64
C ALA A 122 0.38 19.84 11.66
N ALA A 123 -0.51 18.97 12.15
CA ALA A 123 -1.50 19.33 13.17
C ALA A 123 -0.83 19.73 14.49
N THR A 124 0.13 18.93 14.96
CA THR A 124 0.86 19.19 16.19
C THR A 124 1.71 20.45 16.09
N GLN A 125 2.54 20.58 15.06
CA GLN A 125 3.47 21.72 14.95
C GLN A 125 2.73 23.04 14.71
N SER A 126 1.70 23.06 13.86
CA SER A 126 0.90 24.27 13.65
C SER A 126 0.16 24.71 14.91
N TYR A 127 -0.24 23.78 15.77
CA TYR A 127 -0.89 24.11 17.03
C TYR A 127 0.07 24.76 18.03
N PHE A 128 1.26 24.18 18.22
CA PHE A 128 2.21 24.72 19.19
C PHE A 128 2.90 26.01 18.74
N ALA A 129 2.94 26.26 17.43
CA ALA A 129 3.41 27.53 16.90
C ALA A 129 2.44 28.69 17.14
N LEU A 130 1.16 28.43 17.39
CA LEU A 130 0.22 29.47 17.76
C LEU A 130 0.52 30.03 19.16
N PRO A 131 0.31 31.35 19.38
CA PRO A 131 0.36 31.93 20.71
C PRO A 131 -0.60 31.21 21.67
N PRO A 132 -0.22 30.98 22.95
CA PRO A 132 -1.03 30.22 23.90
C PRO A 132 -2.49 30.70 24.02
N GLY A 133 -2.73 32.01 23.95
CA GLY A 133 -4.07 32.59 24.00
C GLY A 133 -4.98 32.23 22.81
N GLN A 134 -4.41 31.90 21.65
CA GLN A 134 -5.17 31.56 20.44
C GLN A 134 -5.42 30.05 20.29
N ARG A 135 -4.62 29.23 20.98
CA ARG A 135 -4.69 27.76 20.88
C ARG A 135 -6.07 27.20 21.18
N ARG A 136 -6.78 27.75 22.15
CA ARG A 136 -8.12 27.25 22.54
C ARG A 136 -9.16 27.45 21.43
N ALA A 137 -9.22 28.64 20.85
CA ALA A 137 -10.13 28.95 19.75
C ALA A 137 -9.80 28.15 18.49
N GLU A 138 -8.51 27.92 18.23
CA GLU A 138 -8.09 27.05 17.13
C GLU A 138 -8.52 25.59 17.36
N MET A 139 -8.37 25.05 18.57
CA MET A 139 -8.84 23.70 18.89
C MET A 139 -10.34 23.55 18.66
N ASP A 140 -11.15 24.54 19.03
CA ASP A 140 -12.59 24.53 18.77
C ASP A 140 -12.91 24.43 17.28
N LYS A 141 -12.21 25.22 16.46
CA LYS A 141 -12.38 25.18 15.00
C LYS A 141 -12.02 23.79 14.45
N ARG A 142 -10.90 23.22 14.89
CA ARG A 142 -10.44 21.90 14.43
C ARG A 142 -11.39 20.79 14.85
N ILE A 143 -11.86 20.80 16.10
CA ILE A 143 -12.82 19.82 16.61
C ILE A 143 -14.14 19.92 15.84
N LYS A 144 -14.68 21.13 15.62
CA LYS A 144 -15.91 21.32 14.82
C LYS A 144 -15.77 20.80 13.40
N ALA A 145 -14.64 21.09 12.74
CA ALA A 145 -14.36 20.59 11.40
C ALA A 145 -14.18 19.07 11.35
N GLU A 146 -13.61 18.46 12.40
CA GLU A 146 -13.52 17.01 12.54
C GLU A 146 -14.89 16.37 12.76
N GLU A 147 -15.73 16.93 13.64
CA GLU A 147 -17.08 16.43 13.90
C GLU A 147 -17.99 16.52 12.67
N ALA A 148 -17.91 17.61 11.90
CA ALA A 148 -18.66 17.75 10.66
C ALA A 148 -18.32 16.61 9.67
N ARG A 149 -17.03 16.36 9.44
CA ARG A 149 -16.55 15.27 8.58
C ARG A 149 -16.87 13.89 9.15
N SER A 150 -16.80 13.73 10.46
CA SER A 150 -17.14 12.48 11.14
C SER A 150 -18.63 12.17 11.01
N LYS A 151 -19.49 13.18 11.15
CA LYS A 151 -20.94 13.08 10.96
C LYS A 151 -21.28 12.69 9.51
N GLU A 152 -20.75 13.42 8.53
CA GLU A 152 -20.95 13.11 7.10
C GLU A 152 -20.52 11.67 6.76
N ARG A 153 -19.36 11.24 7.28
CA ARG A 153 -18.88 9.87 7.08
C ARG A 153 -19.80 8.83 7.73
N ARG A 154 -20.28 9.07 8.95
CA ARG A 154 -21.23 8.18 9.64
C ARG A 154 -22.54 8.07 8.87
N GLU A 155 -23.05 9.18 8.35
CA GLU A 155 -24.26 9.21 7.53
C GLU A 155 -24.07 8.44 6.22
N ARG A 156 -22.96 8.65 5.52
CA ARG A 156 -22.61 7.89 4.31
C ARG A 156 -22.50 6.39 4.59
N TRP A 157 -21.84 5.99 5.68
CA TRP A 157 -21.72 4.59 6.07
C TRP A 157 -23.06 3.98 6.51
N ALA A 158 -23.92 4.75 7.16
CA ALA A 158 -25.27 4.31 7.51
C ALA A 158 -26.12 4.11 6.25
N ALA A 159 -26.05 5.03 5.28
CA ALA A 159 -26.74 4.92 3.99
C ALA A 159 -26.23 3.72 3.17
N GLU A 160 -24.92 3.51 3.11
CA GLU A 160 -24.33 2.34 2.42
C GLU A 160 -24.76 1.01 3.07
N ARG A 161 -24.81 0.97 4.41
CA ARG A 161 -25.32 -0.22 5.13
C ARG A 161 -26.80 -0.45 4.86
N ALA A 162 -27.63 0.60 4.94
CA ALA A 162 -29.06 0.49 4.64
C ALA A 162 -29.31 0.04 3.20
N ALA A 163 -28.53 0.55 2.22
CA ALA A 163 -28.62 0.12 0.83
C ALA A 163 -28.23 -1.35 0.63
N ARG A 164 -27.20 -1.83 1.35
CA ARG A 164 -26.84 -3.26 1.35
C ARG A 164 -27.91 -4.13 1.97
N GLU A 165 -28.43 -3.74 3.13
CA GLU A 165 -29.52 -4.45 3.81
C GLU A 165 -30.78 -4.53 2.95
N GLN A 166 -31.10 -3.46 2.19
CA GLN A 166 -32.20 -3.47 1.22
C GLN A 166 -31.93 -4.37 0.00
N ALA A 167 -30.69 -4.40 -0.51
CA ALA A 167 -30.32 -5.29 -1.61
C ALA A 167 -30.37 -6.77 -1.20
N ASP A 168 -29.93 -7.08 0.02
CA ASP A 168 -29.99 -8.41 0.62
C ASP A 168 -31.45 -8.82 0.91
N ALA A 169 -32.31 -7.89 1.33
CA ALA A 169 -33.73 -8.13 1.60
C ALA A 169 -34.58 -8.32 0.32
N ASN A 170 -34.24 -7.66 -0.79
CA ASN A 170 -34.93 -7.79 -2.08
C ASN A 170 -34.49 -9.02 -2.90
N GLY A 171 -33.66 -9.91 -2.35
CA GLY A 171 -33.20 -11.11 -3.05
C GLY A 171 -32.33 -10.82 -4.28
N GLN A 172 -31.87 -9.58 -4.46
CA GLN A 172 -30.95 -9.16 -5.52
C GLN A 172 -29.50 -9.43 -5.11
N THR A 173 -29.21 -10.58 -4.51
CA THR A 173 -27.86 -11.14 -4.59
C THR A 173 -27.66 -11.62 -6.02
N ALA A 174 -27.17 -10.72 -6.87
CA ALA A 174 -26.70 -11.04 -8.19
C ALA A 174 -25.77 -12.26 -8.11
N GLU A 175 -26.22 -13.31 -8.77
CA GLU A 175 -25.52 -14.54 -9.09
C GLU A 175 -24.33 -14.23 -10.01
N ASN A 176 -23.31 -13.53 -9.50
CA ASN A 176 -22.00 -13.42 -10.15
C ASN A 176 -20.93 -12.99 -9.14
N GLY A 177 -20.19 -13.98 -8.64
CA GLY A 177 -19.13 -13.78 -7.65
C GLY A 177 -18.82 -15.00 -6.79
N ARG A 178 -19.55 -16.11 -6.95
CA ARG A 178 -19.28 -17.39 -6.29
C ARG A 178 -18.46 -18.31 -7.21
N ASN A 179 -17.25 -17.88 -7.57
CA ASN A 179 -16.19 -18.84 -7.89
C ASN A 179 -15.33 -19.01 -6.64
N GLY A 180 -15.57 -20.11 -5.92
CA GLY A 180 -14.93 -20.41 -4.65
C GLY A 180 -15.48 -21.70 -4.04
N GLY A 181 -15.36 -22.80 -4.79
CA GLY A 181 -15.24 -24.16 -4.26
C GLY A 181 -16.35 -24.66 -3.34
N GLY A 182 -17.49 -25.04 -3.91
CA GLY A 182 -18.31 -26.10 -3.34
C GLY A 182 -17.76 -27.44 -3.78
N GLN A 183 -17.11 -28.17 -2.88
CA GLN A 183 -16.94 -29.62 -3.01
C GLN A 183 -17.58 -30.28 -1.79
N GLU A 184 -18.71 -30.92 -2.05
CA GLU A 184 -19.28 -31.95 -1.19
C GLU A 184 -18.32 -33.15 -1.11
N GLY A 185 -18.23 -33.79 0.06
CA GLY A 185 -17.71 -35.17 0.12
C GLY A 185 -16.95 -35.55 1.40
N ARG A 186 -17.70 -36.11 2.35
CA ARG A 186 -17.37 -37.29 3.20
C ARG A 186 -15.93 -37.47 3.71
N GLY A 187 -15.79 -37.59 5.03
CA GLY A 187 -14.67 -38.35 5.61
C GLY A 187 -14.36 -38.08 7.08
N ARG A 188 -14.82 -38.97 7.95
CA ARG A 188 -14.48 -39.08 9.37
C ARG A 188 -12.96 -39.27 9.57
N GLY A 189 -12.34 -38.46 10.43
CA GLY A 189 -11.01 -38.69 11.01
C GLY A 189 -10.78 -37.77 12.21
N PRO A 190 -10.43 -38.28 13.41
CA PRO A 190 -10.27 -37.47 14.60
C PRO A 190 -8.86 -36.85 14.67
N ASN A 191 -8.77 -35.69 15.32
CA ASN A 191 -7.55 -35.04 15.83
C ASN A 191 -6.87 -34.01 14.90
N ALA A 192 -7.17 -32.73 15.11
CA ALA A 192 -6.20 -31.65 15.20
C ALA A 192 -6.90 -30.41 15.80
N GLY A 193 -6.51 -30.05 17.02
CA GLY A 193 -7.03 -28.89 17.74
C GLY A 193 -6.79 -27.57 17.00
N GLY A 194 -7.77 -26.68 17.09
CA GLY A 194 -7.73 -25.36 16.47
C GLY A 194 -9.06 -24.66 16.64
N GLU A 195 -9.35 -24.26 17.87
CA GLU A 195 -10.49 -23.41 18.21
C GLU A 195 -10.36 -22.08 17.45
N SER A 196 -11.21 -21.86 16.45
CA SER A 196 -11.43 -20.57 15.81
C SER A 196 -12.86 -20.53 15.29
N GLY A 197 -13.75 -20.14 16.20
CA GLY A 197 -15.13 -19.77 15.88
C GLY A 197 -15.24 -18.46 15.10
N PRO A 198 -16.42 -18.18 14.52
CA PRO A 198 -16.54 -17.59 13.20
C PRO A 198 -16.74 -16.07 13.22
N GLY A 199 -15.99 -15.36 12.34
CA GLY A 199 -16.32 -13.99 11.94
C GLY A 199 -15.20 -12.98 12.15
N GLY A 200 -14.32 -12.82 11.15
CA GLY A 200 -13.36 -11.72 11.14
C GLY A 200 -12.42 -11.73 9.95
N ARG A 201 -12.83 -11.09 8.85
CA ARG A 201 -11.91 -10.69 7.77
C ARG A 201 -10.88 -9.70 8.32
N GLY A 202 -9.69 -10.20 8.64
CA GLY A 202 -8.53 -9.41 9.00
C GLY A 202 -7.44 -10.35 9.51
N GLY A 203 -6.53 -10.77 8.62
CA GLY A 203 -5.46 -11.69 9.00
C GLY A 203 -4.76 -11.22 10.26
N GLN A 204 -4.60 -12.12 11.24
CA GLN A 204 -3.88 -11.86 12.47
C GLN A 204 -2.50 -11.29 12.13
N ARG A 205 -2.32 -9.99 12.39
CA ARG A 205 -0.98 -9.40 12.48
C ARG A 205 -0.30 -10.10 13.65
N THR A 206 0.80 -10.81 13.38
CA THR A 206 1.61 -11.42 14.43
C THR A 206 2.16 -10.33 15.36
N GLU A 207 2.43 -10.67 16.62
CA GLU A 207 2.99 -9.72 17.59
C GLU A 207 4.29 -9.07 17.06
N ASP A 208 5.10 -9.85 16.35
CA ASP A 208 6.32 -9.37 15.69
C ASP A 208 6.06 -8.24 14.69
N THR A 209 5.08 -8.41 13.78
CA THR A 209 4.76 -7.36 12.79
C THR A 209 4.26 -6.08 13.45
N ARG A 210 3.59 -6.19 14.60
CA ARG A 210 3.14 -5.04 15.40
C ARG A 210 4.33 -4.35 16.06
N ASN A 211 5.23 -5.13 16.64
CA ASN A 211 6.43 -4.63 17.32
C ASN A 211 7.36 -3.94 16.33
N ASP A 212 7.58 -4.51 15.14
CA ASP A 212 8.38 -3.91 14.08
C ASP A 212 7.80 -2.57 13.60
N TRP A 213 6.48 -2.51 13.42
CA TRP A 213 5.80 -1.27 13.04
C TRP A 213 5.95 -0.21 14.13
N MET A 214 5.77 -0.58 15.40
CA MET A 214 5.91 0.33 16.53
C MET A 214 7.36 0.82 16.66
N LYS A 215 8.33 -0.09 16.54
CA LYS A 215 9.76 0.23 16.56
C LYS A 215 10.12 1.21 15.45
N ARG A 216 9.75 0.93 14.19
CA ARG A 216 9.96 1.86 13.07
C ARG A 216 9.35 3.24 13.34
N ARG A 217 8.17 3.29 13.96
CA ARG A 217 7.54 4.58 14.31
C ARG A 217 8.34 5.33 15.37
N LEU A 218 8.85 4.63 16.39
CA LEU A 218 9.68 5.22 17.44
C LEU A 218 11.02 5.69 16.88
N ASP A 219 11.70 4.87 16.09
CA ASP A 219 12.99 5.16 15.47
C ASP A 219 12.92 6.39 14.55
N ASN A 220 11.79 6.57 13.85
CA ASN A 220 11.55 7.71 12.95
C ASN A 220 10.98 8.96 13.67
N SER A 221 11.02 9.03 14.99
CA SER A 221 10.55 10.21 15.75
C SER A 221 11.53 10.59 16.87
N SER A 222 11.68 11.89 17.14
CA SER A 222 12.44 12.33 18.31
C SER A 222 11.61 12.23 19.60
N PRO A 223 12.24 12.14 20.78
CA PRO A 223 11.53 12.23 22.07
C PRO A 223 10.63 13.47 22.18
N ASP A 224 11.13 14.64 21.78
CA ASP A 224 10.37 15.90 21.83
C ASP A 224 9.15 15.87 20.91
N GLU A 225 9.29 15.30 19.71
CA GLU A 225 8.17 15.16 18.80
C GLU A 225 7.09 14.23 19.38
N ARG A 226 7.49 13.16 20.07
CA ARG A 226 6.54 12.27 20.77
C ARG A 226 5.86 12.96 21.94
N ALA A 227 6.57 13.79 22.69
CA ALA A 227 6.01 14.57 23.78
C ALA A 227 4.97 15.57 23.25
N LEU A 228 5.32 16.34 22.22
CA LEU A 228 4.39 17.29 21.58
C LEU A 228 3.13 16.58 21.03
N ARG A 229 3.27 15.41 20.40
CA ARG A 229 2.11 14.63 19.94
C ARG A 229 1.22 14.19 21.10
N THR A 230 1.81 13.79 22.22
CA THR A 230 1.07 13.39 23.42
C THR A 230 0.30 14.58 24.00
N GLU A 231 0.96 15.72 24.16
CA GLU A 231 0.35 16.95 24.66
C GLU A 231 -0.74 17.48 23.72
N TYR A 232 -0.53 17.41 22.40
CA TYR A 232 -1.55 17.77 21.42
C TYR A 232 -2.80 16.91 21.55
N ARG A 233 -2.64 15.58 21.69
CA ARG A 233 -3.75 14.64 21.87
C ARG A 233 -4.48 14.89 23.19
N ARG A 234 -3.73 15.16 24.26
CA ARG A 234 -4.28 15.54 25.56
C ARG A 234 -5.13 16.80 25.44
N ALA A 235 -4.60 17.87 24.86
CA ALA A 235 -5.32 19.13 24.66
C ALA A 235 -6.59 18.96 23.80
N MET A 236 -6.53 18.15 22.74
CA MET A 236 -7.70 17.82 21.92
C MET A 236 -8.77 17.07 22.72
N ASN A 237 -8.39 16.08 23.52
CA ASN A 237 -9.33 15.29 24.33
C ASN A 237 -9.96 16.14 25.44
N GLU A 238 -9.15 16.88 26.21
CA GLU A 238 -9.64 17.80 27.25
C GLU A 238 -10.61 18.82 26.65
N ARG A 239 -10.32 19.32 25.44
CA ARG A 239 -11.23 20.28 24.80
C ARG A 239 -12.51 19.63 24.30
N ARG A 240 -12.47 18.40 23.78
CA ARG A 240 -13.66 17.63 23.43
C ARG A 240 -14.55 17.37 24.64
N GLU A 241 -13.95 16.99 25.77
CA GLU A 241 -14.66 16.78 27.04
C GLU A 241 -15.34 18.07 27.51
N GLN A 242 -14.65 19.22 27.46
CA GLN A 242 -15.24 20.53 27.77
C GLN A 242 -16.40 20.91 26.84
N LEU A 243 -16.43 20.40 25.62
CA LEU A 243 -17.51 20.61 24.65
C LEU A 243 -18.63 19.55 24.78
N GLY A 244 -18.55 18.64 25.75
CA GLY A 244 -19.51 17.55 25.94
C GLY A 244 -19.44 16.47 24.86
N MET A 245 -18.29 16.35 24.18
CA MET A 245 -18.06 15.37 23.12
C MET A 245 -17.25 14.18 23.63
N GLU A 246 -17.47 13.00 23.06
CA GLU A 246 -16.61 11.85 23.32
C GLU A 246 -15.15 12.14 22.87
N PRO A 247 -14.14 11.56 23.56
CA PRO A 247 -12.77 11.64 23.12
C PRO A 247 -12.62 11.06 21.70
N GLY A 248 -11.81 11.73 20.87
CA GLY A 248 -11.69 11.37 19.46
C GLY A 248 -11.16 9.95 19.27
N ARG A 249 -11.82 9.13 18.44
CA ARG A 249 -11.42 7.74 18.14
C ARG A 249 -10.25 7.63 17.15
N GLY A 250 -9.23 8.48 17.28
CA GLY A 250 -8.07 8.54 16.39
C GLY A 250 -6.80 7.92 16.99
N GLY A 251 -6.51 6.66 16.64
CA GLY A 251 -5.13 6.14 16.54
C GLY A 251 -4.23 6.15 17.80
N GLY A 252 -4.75 5.66 18.93
CA GLY A 252 -3.99 5.28 20.14
C GLY A 252 -4.53 3.97 20.72
N PRO A 253 -3.74 3.20 21.49
CA PRO A 253 -4.06 1.82 21.83
C PRO A 253 -5.40 1.71 22.58
N PRO A 254 -6.22 0.67 22.31
CA PRO A 254 -7.43 0.40 23.07
C PRO A 254 -7.04 -0.10 24.46
N GLY A 255 -6.81 0.83 25.38
CA GLY A 255 -6.64 0.55 26.80
C GLY A 255 -7.77 1.24 27.56
N ARG A 256 -8.61 0.44 28.22
CA ARG A 256 -9.76 0.83 29.06
C ARG A 256 -11.06 1.16 28.32
N ARG A 257 -11.58 0.14 27.63
CA ARG A 257 -13.00 -0.19 27.81
C ARG A 257 -13.11 -0.75 29.23
N GLY A 258 -13.46 0.10 30.20
CA GLY A 258 -13.94 -0.42 31.49
C GLY A 258 -15.18 -1.28 31.22
N PRO A 259 -15.40 -2.35 32.00
CA PRO A 259 -16.58 -3.19 31.83
C PRO A 259 -17.85 -2.31 31.88
N PRO A 260 -18.84 -2.56 31.01
CA PRO A 260 -20.10 -1.82 31.01
C PRO A 260 -20.77 -1.98 32.37
N GLY A 261 -21.34 -0.88 32.86
CA GLY A 261 -21.78 -0.68 34.24
C GLY A 261 -22.54 -1.84 34.85
N GLY A 262 -22.07 -2.27 36.03
CA GLY A 262 -22.96 -2.79 37.05
C GLY A 262 -23.83 -1.64 37.53
N ARG A 263 -25.13 -1.74 37.30
CA ARG A 263 -26.12 -0.92 38.01
C ARG A 263 -26.08 -1.31 39.48
N PRO A 264 -26.04 -0.36 40.42
CA PRO A 264 -26.25 -0.68 41.83
C PRO A 264 -27.72 -1.05 42.02
N SER A 265 -27.95 -2.26 42.53
CA SER A 265 -29.09 -2.61 43.37
C SER A 265 -28.56 -2.83 44.77
#